data_AF-A0A420F4X0-F1
#
_entry.id   AF-A0A420F4X0-F1
#
_cell.length_a   1.000
_cell.length_b   1.000
_cell.length_c   1.000
_cell.angle_alpha   90.00
_cell.angle_beta   90.00
_cell.angle_gamma   90.00
#
_symmetry.space_group_name_H-M   'P 1'
#
loop_
_entity.id
_entity.type
_entity.pdbx_description
1 polymer ?
#
loop_
_entity_poly.entity_id
_entity_poly.type
_entity_poly.pdbx_seq_one_letter_code
_entity_poly.pdbx_strand_id
1 'polypeptide(L)'
;MPFRFSQVAVQALDPAMRLIEDLRSAPVRGRDTEFRLAQQNMLAYTFDTSVPGWGPPGLNGMPFLDVARQPVVNAKEEGRLLYGPDFAVKGNAIAKVTGDIYEVLTTAILWETAAHWNTYMCGGSWPTSPRYGRPSVAPSPRRQVAVLNLPRKYDWVRLLVKEAQQEIGDIRAKLAGRNLTMPTSTPDIAIVVLPDEARDDDTWRTPLRNLAHPGQRVLAQAHRRVQGRIEPGEIILAMALKSSLRSDRLYQPLYEANVMQFLLEGHLNAPRVEFEVHALTAEGTGAEKIYQAASIHSAGTDKAHRAVRELYKPANATQIVQRFLQFLNDRMALVPDVATPSSRRSPLPSQPSLFR
;
A
#
# COMPACT_ATOMS: atom_id res chain seq x y z
N MET A 1 8.70 9.18 -23.15
CA MET A 1 9.81 8.35 -22.66
C MET A 1 9.36 6.89 -22.70
N PRO A 2 10.28 5.94 -22.86
CA PRO A 2 9.90 4.56 -23.01
C PRO A 2 10.05 3.78 -21.69
N PHE A 3 9.18 2.78 -21.51
CA PHE A 3 9.32 1.77 -20.46
C PHE A 3 10.68 1.04 -20.53
N ARG A 4 11.18 0.82 -21.75
CA ARG A 4 12.53 0.30 -22.00
C ARG A 4 13.51 1.45 -22.14
N PHE A 5 14.77 1.20 -21.80
CA PHE A 5 15.85 2.17 -21.98
C PHE A 5 15.90 2.70 -23.42
N SER A 6 16.10 4.01 -23.54
CA SER A 6 16.39 4.71 -24.79
C SER A 6 17.50 5.71 -24.55
N GLN A 7 18.61 5.53 -25.28
CA GLN A 7 19.74 6.45 -25.25
C GLN A 7 19.33 7.87 -25.64
N VAL A 8 18.49 8.01 -26.68
CA VAL A 8 17.99 9.32 -27.13
C VAL A 8 17.18 10.00 -26.03
N ALA A 9 16.28 9.25 -25.38
CA ALA A 9 15.48 9.76 -24.27
C ALA A 9 16.36 10.21 -23.10
N VAL A 10 17.33 9.37 -22.71
CA VAL A 10 18.27 9.68 -21.64
C VAL A 10 19.11 10.90 -21.98
N GLN A 11 19.66 11.00 -23.19
CA GLN A 11 20.43 12.17 -23.61
C GLN A 11 19.63 13.48 -23.55
N ALA A 12 18.32 13.42 -23.77
CA ALA A 12 17.41 14.56 -23.66
C ALA A 12 17.00 14.92 -22.22
N LEU A 13 17.37 14.14 -21.20
CA LEU A 13 17.08 14.46 -19.80
C LEU A 13 17.93 15.64 -19.31
N ASP A 14 17.27 16.57 -18.61
CA ASP A 14 17.94 17.50 -17.69
C ASP A 14 18.85 16.71 -16.74
N PRO A 15 20.10 17.15 -16.49
CA PRO A 15 20.99 16.52 -15.51
C PRO A 15 20.35 16.22 -14.15
N ALA A 16 19.45 17.08 -13.65
CA ALA A 16 18.74 16.86 -12.38
C ALA A 16 17.70 15.73 -12.44
N MET A 17 17.30 15.33 -13.65
CA MET A 17 16.31 14.28 -13.93
C MET A 17 16.94 12.94 -14.31
N ARG A 18 18.28 12.82 -14.22
CA ARG A 18 19.00 11.57 -14.46
C ARG A 18 18.61 10.50 -13.46
N LEU A 19 18.71 9.25 -13.88
CA LEU A 19 18.36 8.07 -13.08
C LEU A 19 19.51 7.70 -12.13
N ILE A 20 20.73 8.12 -12.48
CA ILE A 20 21.95 7.98 -11.69
C ILE A 20 22.50 9.36 -11.30
N GLU A 21 22.82 9.51 -10.02
CA GLU A 21 23.55 10.65 -9.49
C GLU A 21 24.99 10.25 -9.15
N ASP A 22 25.96 10.99 -9.67
CA ASP A 22 27.38 10.84 -9.35
C ASP A 22 27.71 11.61 -8.06
N LEU A 23 28.16 10.89 -7.05
CA LEU A 23 28.52 11.39 -5.72
C LEU A 23 30.03 11.35 -5.47
N ARG A 24 30.87 11.01 -6.45
CA ARG A 24 32.33 10.94 -6.28
C ARG A 24 32.93 12.30 -5.87
N SER A 25 32.37 13.40 -6.38
CA SER A 25 32.74 14.77 -6.00
C SER A 25 31.92 15.34 -4.82
N ALA A 26 30.86 14.64 -4.40
CA ALA A 26 29.96 15.07 -3.33
C ALA A 26 29.58 13.88 -2.41
N PRO A 27 30.57 13.29 -1.70
CA PRO A 27 30.36 12.05 -0.97
C PRO A 27 29.43 12.24 0.23
N VAL A 28 28.67 11.19 0.54
CA VAL A 28 27.79 11.17 1.72
C VAL A 28 28.60 10.76 2.95
N ARG A 29 28.63 11.60 3.98
CA ARG A 29 29.35 11.33 5.24
C ARG A 29 29.03 9.93 5.79
N GLY A 30 30.09 9.15 6.06
CA GLY A 30 29.97 7.80 6.61
C GLY A 30 29.52 6.73 5.60
N ARG A 31 29.57 7.02 4.30
CA ARG A 31 29.26 6.08 3.22
C ARG A 31 30.29 6.19 2.10
N ASP A 32 30.58 5.06 1.49
CA ASP A 32 31.44 4.90 0.31
C ASP A 32 30.60 4.77 -0.96
N THR A 33 29.50 5.51 -1.03
CA THR A 33 28.58 5.47 -2.18
C THR A 33 29.07 6.42 -3.27
N GLU A 34 29.51 5.88 -4.39
CA GLU A 34 29.95 6.67 -5.55
C GLU A 34 28.79 7.04 -6.46
N PHE A 35 27.87 6.12 -6.71
CA PHE A 35 26.69 6.35 -7.54
C PHE A 35 25.41 6.05 -6.76
N ARG A 36 24.45 6.97 -6.82
CA ARG A 36 23.14 6.82 -6.18
C ARG A 36 22.06 6.61 -7.25
N LEU A 37 21.17 5.65 -6.97
CA LEU A 37 19.97 5.40 -7.75
C LEU A 37 18.92 6.45 -7.39
N ALA A 38 18.60 7.35 -8.33
CA ALA A 38 17.60 8.40 -8.16
C ALA A 38 16.18 7.83 -8.36
N GLN A 39 15.67 7.10 -7.37
CA GLN A 39 14.43 6.32 -7.45
C GLN A 39 13.23 7.07 -8.06
N GLN A 40 13.00 8.33 -7.65
CA GLN A 40 11.88 9.11 -8.16
C GLN A 40 12.01 9.39 -9.65
N ASN A 41 13.23 9.70 -10.12
CA ASN A 41 13.54 9.92 -11.53
C ASN A 41 13.44 8.61 -12.32
N MET A 42 13.87 7.49 -11.73
CA MET A 42 13.73 6.16 -12.32
C MET A 42 12.26 5.80 -12.60
N LEU A 43 11.37 6.06 -11.65
CA LEU A 43 9.92 5.87 -11.82
C LEU A 43 9.35 6.81 -12.89
N ALA A 44 9.71 8.10 -12.83
CA ALA A 44 9.25 9.10 -13.78
C ALA A 44 9.70 8.82 -15.22
N TYR A 45 10.90 8.27 -15.41
CA TYR A 45 11.42 7.86 -16.72
C TYR A 45 10.74 6.60 -17.24
N THR A 46 10.62 5.58 -16.38
CA THR A 46 10.19 4.23 -16.79
C THR A 46 8.67 4.13 -16.96
N PHE A 47 7.91 4.89 -16.18
CA PHE A 47 6.44 4.87 -16.17
C PHE A 47 5.89 6.25 -16.46
N ASP A 48 6.40 6.90 -17.50
CA ASP A 48 6.09 8.29 -17.85
C ASP A 48 4.76 8.46 -18.62
N THR A 49 4.23 7.37 -19.16
CA THR A 49 3.09 7.38 -20.10
C THR A 49 1.93 6.52 -19.62
N SER A 50 2.17 5.60 -18.68
CA SER A 50 1.11 4.74 -18.15
C SER A 50 1.50 4.11 -16.81
N VAL A 51 0.48 3.74 -16.04
CA VAL A 51 0.58 2.86 -14.88
C VAL A 51 0.26 1.43 -15.33
N PRO A 52 1.05 0.40 -14.93
CA PRO A 52 0.73 -0.99 -15.25
C PRO A 52 -0.69 -1.38 -14.82
N GLY A 53 -1.31 -2.33 -15.49
CA GLY A 53 -2.69 -2.77 -15.20
C GLY A 53 -3.75 -1.90 -15.90
N TRP A 54 -3.55 -0.60 -15.99
CA TRP A 54 -4.44 0.31 -16.72
C TRP A 54 -3.81 0.89 -18.00
N GLY A 55 -2.56 0.51 -18.29
CA GLY A 55 -1.81 0.89 -19.49
C GLY A 55 -2.00 -0.06 -20.68
N PRO A 56 -1.04 -0.11 -21.61
CA PRO A 56 -1.08 -1.00 -22.78
C PRO A 56 -1.07 -2.49 -22.40
N PRO A 57 -1.73 -3.38 -23.19
CA PRO A 57 -1.82 -4.82 -22.87
C PRO A 57 -0.47 -5.50 -22.62
N GLY A 58 0.56 -5.13 -23.38
CA GLY A 58 1.91 -5.69 -23.22
C GLY A 58 2.56 -5.37 -21.87
N LEU A 59 2.30 -4.18 -21.32
CA LEU A 59 2.77 -3.80 -19.98
C LEU A 59 1.92 -4.48 -18.89
N ASN A 60 0.60 -4.56 -19.09
CA ASN A 60 -0.32 -5.12 -18.12
C ASN A 60 -0.11 -6.62 -17.89
N GLY A 61 0.19 -7.36 -18.96
CA GLY A 61 0.42 -8.80 -18.93
C GLY A 61 1.85 -9.24 -18.63
N MET A 62 2.82 -8.30 -18.57
CA MET A 62 4.22 -8.59 -18.30
C MET A 62 4.42 -9.17 -16.88
N PRO A 63 5.33 -10.14 -16.66
CA PRO A 63 5.66 -10.64 -15.33
C PRO A 63 5.95 -9.48 -14.36
N PHE A 64 5.26 -9.43 -13.23
CA PHE A 64 5.30 -8.24 -12.38
C PHE A 64 6.68 -7.99 -11.78
N LEU A 65 7.46 -9.05 -11.56
CA LEU A 65 8.86 -8.96 -11.17
C LEU A 65 9.71 -8.19 -12.19
N ASP A 66 9.47 -8.41 -13.48
CA ASP A 66 10.21 -7.72 -14.54
C ASP A 66 9.79 -6.25 -14.62
N VAL A 67 8.50 -5.97 -14.48
CA VAL A 67 7.96 -4.59 -14.38
C VAL A 67 8.62 -3.84 -13.22
N ALA A 68 8.66 -4.43 -12.02
CA ALA A 68 9.25 -3.81 -10.84
C ALA A 68 10.78 -3.64 -10.93
N ARG A 69 11.48 -4.48 -11.71
CA ARG A 69 12.93 -4.39 -11.91
C ARG A 69 13.32 -3.42 -13.02
N GLN A 70 12.41 -3.13 -13.96
CA GLN A 70 12.72 -2.32 -15.15
C GLN A 70 13.35 -0.95 -14.84
N PRO A 71 12.93 -0.18 -13.81
CA PRO A 71 13.57 1.11 -13.54
C PRO A 71 15.04 0.98 -13.14
N VAL A 72 15.41 -0.07 -12.40
CA VAL A 72 16.81 -0.37 -12.07
C VAL A 72 17.59 -0.79 -13.31
N VAL A 73 16.97 -1.57 -14.21
CA VAL A 73 17.59 -1.91 -15.49
C VAL A 73 17.90 -0.65 -16.30
N ASN A 74 16.92 0.25 -16.45
CA ASN A 74 17.08 1.52 -17.16
C ASN A 74 18.19 2.39 -16.53
N ALA A 75 18.24 2.48 -15.21
CA ALA A 75 19.27 3.24 -14.51
C ALA A 75 20.67 2.64 -14.69
N LYS A 76 20.81 1.31 -14.74
CA LYS A 76 22.09 0.66 -15.02
C LYS A 76 22.58 0.92 -16.44
N GLU A 77 21.68 0.90 -17.42
CA GLU A 77 22.05 1.23 -18.80
C GLU A 77 22.46 2.70 -18.94
N GLU A 78 21.77 3.63 -18.26
CA GLU A 78 22.22 5.03 -18.19
C GLU A 78 23.60 5.15 -17.53
N GLY A 79 23.81 4.50 -16.39
CA GLY A 79 25.08 4.56 -15.68
C GLY A 79 26.25 4.05 -16.52
N ARG A 80 26.06 2.94 -17.24
CA ARG A 80 27.08 2.42 -18.18
C ARG A 80 27.32 3.36 -19.35
N LEU A 81 26.27 3.96 -19.90
CA LEU A 81 26.39 4.94 -20.98
C LEU A 81 27.21 6.16 -20.56
N LEU A 82 27.00 6.66 -19.34
CA LEU A 82 27.64 7.90 -18.86
C LEU A 82 29.03 7.70 -18.26
N TYR A 83 29.26 6.59 -17.54
CA TYR A 83 30.47 6.39 -16.75
C TYR A 83 31.25 5.12 -17.13
N GLY A 84 30.77 4.34 -18.10
CA GLY A 84 31.48 3.18 -18.64
C GLY A 84 31.90 2.17 -17.56
N PRO A 85 33.19 1.78 -17.51
CA PRO A 85 33.69 0.80 -16.54
C PRO A 85 33.69 1.29 -15.09
N ASP A 86 33.64 2.61 -14.86
CA ASP A 86 33.64 3.19 -13.50
C ASP A 86 32.27 3.03 -12.82
N PHE A 87 31.21 2.73 -13.58
CA PHE A 87 29.86 2.64 -13.01
C PHE A 87 29.68 1.38 -12.15
N ALA A 88 29.58 1.58 -10.83
CA ALA A 88 29.27 0.52 -9.88
C ALA A 88 28.19 0.93 -8.87
N VAL A 89 27.21 0.06 -8.66
CA VAL A 89 26.17 0.22 -7.63
C VAL A 89 26.07 -1.05 -6.80
N LYS A 90 26.13 -0.89 -5.48
CA LYS A 90 26.07 -2.00 -4.53
C LYS A 90 24.74 -2.74 -4.58
N GLY A 91 24.78 -4.07 -4.39
CA GLY A 91 23.59 -4.93 -4.36
C GLY A 91 22.52 -4.50 -3.34
N ASN A 92 22.94 -4.00 -2.16
CA ASN A 92 22.00 -3.50 -1.14
C ASN A 92 21.23 -2.24 -1.58
N ALA A 93 21.85 -1.36 -2.39
CA ALA A 93 21.16 -0.19 -2.93
C ALA A 93 20.11 -0.61 -3.96
N ILE A 94 20.45 -1.58 -4.83
CA ILE A 94 19.52 -2.18 -5.79
C ILE A 94 18.33 -2.82 -5.05
N ALA A 95 18.58 -3.68 -4.07
CA ALA A 95 17.53 -4.37 -3.33
C ALA A 95 16.57 -3.40 -2.62
N LYS A 96 17.12 -2.34 -2.01
CA LYS A 96 16.33 -1.29 -1.37
C LYS A 96 15.43 -0.57 -2.38
N VAL A 97 16.02 -0.08 -3.47
CA VAL A 97 15.29 0.70 -4.48
C VAL A 97 14.25 -0.14 -5.21
N THR A 98 14.54 -1.41 -5.51
CA THR A 98 13.54 -2.34 -6.07
C THR A 98 12.38 -2.58 -5.09
N GLY A 99 12.65 -2.67 -3.79
CA GLY A 99 11.59 -2.76 -2.77
C GLY A 99 10.67 -1.53 -2.80
N ASP A 100 11.26 -0.34 -2.76
CA ASP A 100 10.50 0.92 -2.75
C ASP A 100 9.76 1.15 -4.10
N ILE A 101 10.33 0.73 -5.24
CA ILE A 101 9.64 0.75 -6.55
C ILE A 101 8.44 -0.18 -6.56
N TYR A 102 8.59 -1.41 -6.06
CA TYR A 102 7.50 -2.38 -5.99
C TYR A 102 6.33 -1.83 -5.16
N GLU A 103 6.62 -1.15 -4.06
CA GLU A 103 5.63 -0.50 -3.21
C GLU A 103 4.88 0.61 -3.95
N VAL A 104 5.60 1.54 -4.58
CA VAL A 104 4.99 2.66 -5.31
C VAL A 104 4.19 2.17 -6.51
N LEU A 105 4.69 1.18 -7.26
CA LEU A 105 3.95 0.62 -8.39
C LEU A 105 2.66 -0.06 -7.95
N THR A 106 2.73 -0.88 -6.91
CA THR A 106 1.52 -1.55 -6.38
C THR A 106 0.52 -0.52 -5.90
N THR A 107 0.96 0.51 -5.17
CA THR A 107 0.09 1.63 -4.75
C THR A 107 -0.57 2.29 -5.96
N ALA A 108 0.19 2.61 -7.01
CA ALA A 108 -0.34 3.27 -8.20
C ALA A 108 -1.41 2.43 -8.89
N ILE A 109 -1.19 1.12 -9.04
CA ILE A 109 -2.17 0.19 -9.63
C ILE A 109 -3.46 0.17 -8.82
N LEU A 110 -3.35 0.12 -7.50
CA LEU A 110 -4.50 0.16 -6.60
C LEU A 110 -5.22 1.50 -6.67
N TRP A 111 -4.48 2.62 -6.74
CA TRP A 111 -5.04 3.97 -6.89
C TRP A 111 -5.86 4.10 -8.17
N GLU A 112 -5.31 3.72 -9.32
CA GLU A 112 -6.02 3.74 -10.61
C GLU A 112 -7.32 2.94 -10.55
N THR A 113 -7.22 1.74 -9.96
CA THR A 113 -8.35 0.85 -9.77
C THR A 113 -9.42 1.49 -8.87
N ALA A 114 -9.00 2.13 -7.78
CA ALA A 114 -9.88 2.86 -6.88
C ALA A 114 -10.51 4.09 -7.53
N ALA A 115 -9.78 4.82 -8.39
CA ALA A 115 -10.32 5.97 -9.11
C ALA A 115 -11.46 5.59 -10.05
N HIS A 116 -11.29 4.48 -10.79
CA HIS A 116 -12.34 3.93 -11.65
C HIS A 116 -13.51 3.35 -10.84
N TRP A 117 -13.22 2.68 -9.73
CA TRP A 117 -14.24 2.22 -8.78
C TRP A 117 -15.06 3.41 -8.24
N ASN A 118 -14.41 4.46 -7.76
CA ASN A 118 -15.06 5.63 -7.18
C ASN A 118 -15.90 6.38 -8.22
N THR A 119 -15.40 6.51 -9.45
CA THR A 119 -16.15 7.08 -10.58
C THR A 119 -17.44 6.30 -10.81
N TYR A 120 -17.36 4.96 -10.84
CA TYR A 120 -18.54 4.11 -10.99
C TYR A 120 -19.51 4.23 -9.81
N MET A 121 -18.99 4.26 -8.58
CA MET A 121 -19.79 4.43 -7.36
C MET A 121 -20.57 5.76 -7.31
N CYS A 122 -20.06 6.79 -8.00
CA CYS A 122 -20.71 8.09 -8.17
C CYS A 122 -21.59 8.19 -9.42
N GLY A 123 -21.97 7.08 -10.04
CA GLY A 123 -22.84 7.06 -11.22
C GLY A 123 -22.13 7.32 -12.55
N GLY A 124 -20.80 7.39 -12.56
CA GLY A 124 -20.00 7.44 -13.78
C GLY A 124 -19.99 6.10 -14.54
N SER A 125 -19.47 6.14 -15.76
CA SER A 125 -19.33 4.94 -16.59
C SER A 125 -18.20 4.03 -16.11
N TRP A 126 -18.38 2.72 -16.27
CA TRP A 126 -17.30 1.76 -16.09
C TRP A 126 -16.39 1.75 -17.34
N PRO A 127 -15.06 1.85 -17.20
CA PRO A 127 -14.15 1.86 -18.34
C PRO A 127 -14.27 0.58 -19.20
N THR A 128 -14.13 0.74 -20.51
CA THR A 128 -14.15 -0.37 -21.46
C THR A 128 -12.75 -0.83 -21.90
N SER A 129 -11.71 -0.06 -21.58
CA SER A 129 -10.33 -0.35 -21.93
C SER A 129 -9.35 0.12 -20.84
N PRO A 130 -8.41 -0.74 -20.40
CA PRO A 130 -8.44 -2.20 -20.57
C PRO A 130 -9.71 -2.81 -19.95
N ARG A 131 -10.14 -3.96 -20.48
CA ARG A 131 -11.42 -4.56 -20.10
C ARG A 131 -11.31 -5.35 -18.79
N TYR A 132 -11.87 -4.79 -17.73
CA TYR A 132 -12.10 -5.48 -16.44
C TYR A 132 -13.60 -5.73 -16.22
N GLY A 133 -13.92 -6.75 -15.42
CA GLY A 133 -15.31 -7.05 -15.05
C GLY A 133 -15.93 -5.85 -14.33
N ARG A 134 -17.12 -5.44 -14.77
CA ARG A 134 -17.90 -4.38 -14.11
C ARG A 134 -18.28 -4.85 -12.69
N PRO A 135 -18.18 -3.99 -11.65
CA PRO A 135 -18.61 -4.36 -10.31
C PRO A 135 -20.09 -4.77 -10.28
N SER A 136 -20.40 -5.83 -9.53
CA SER A 136 -21.77 -6.32 -9.35
C SER A 136 -22.49 -5.64 -8.19
N VAL A 137 -21.74 -5.06 -7.24
CA VAL A 137 -22.31 -4.26 -6.16
C VAL A 137 -23.01 -3.00 -6.70
N ALA A 138 -24.15 -2.64 -6.13
CA ALA A 138 -24.89 -1.44 -6.53
C ALA A 138 -24.04 -0.17 -6.30
N PRO A 139 -23.96 0.76 -7.27
CA PRO A 139 -23.27 2.02 -7.09
C PRO A 139 -23.82 2.84 -5.92
N SER A 140 -22.92 3.37 -5.09
CA SER A 140 -23.28 4.30 -4.01
C SER A 140 -22.06 5.15 -3.66
N PRO A 141 -22.16 6.49 -3.54
CA PRO A 141 -21.03 7.34 -3.15
C PRO A 141 -20.40 6.95 -1.81
N ARG A 142 -21.17 6.26 -0.94
CA ARG A 142 -20.73 5.69 0.35
C ARG A 142 -19.75 4.55 0.21
N ARG A 143 -19.73 3.91 -0.96
CA ARG A 143 -18.82 2.80 -1.28
C ARG A 143 -17.53 3.29 -1.94
N GLN A 144 -17.27 4.59 -2.00
CA GLN A 144 -15.96 5.09 -2.41
C GLN A 144 -14.87 4.69 -1.42
N VAL A 145 -13.66 4.52 -1.92
CA VAL A 145 -12.49 4.12 -1.13
C VAL A 145 -11.29 5.02 -1.40
N ALA A 146 -10.37 5.11 -0.44
CA ALA A 146 -9.08 5.75 -0.60
C ALA A 146 -7.95 4.71 -0.48
N VAL A 147 -6.95 4.83 -1.37
CA VAL A 147 -5.71 4.05 -1.34
C VAL A 147 -4.60 4.91 -0.77
N LEU A 148 -4.03 4.49 0.37
CA LEU A 148 -3.09 5.29 1.14
C LEU A 148 -1.73 4.58 1.17
N ASN A 149 -0.73 5.12 0.46
CA ASN A 149 0.66 4.78 0.74
C ASN A 149 1.08 5.51 2.02
N LEU A 150 1.45 4.72 3.03
CA LEU A 150 1.78 5.25 4.35
C LEU A 150 3.30 5.46 4.46
N PRO A 151 3.76 6.65 4.88
CA PRO A 151 5.18 6.94 4.88
C PRO A 151 5.91 6.12 5.94
N ARG A 152 7.23 5.97 5.75
CA ARG A 152 8.10 5.35 6.77
C ARG A 152 7.93 6.02 8.14
N LYS A 153 7.87 5.21 9.19
CA LYS A 153 7.66 5.64 10.59
C LYS A 153 6.32 6.32 10.85
N TYR A 154 5.33 6.14 9.97
CA TYR A 154 3.97 6.54 10.27
C TYR A 154 3.39 5.67 11.40
N ASP A 155 2.35 6.18 12.05
CA ASP A 155 1.51 5.44 13.00
C ASP A 155 0.10 5.45 12.41
N TRP A 156 -0.40 4.28 11.99
CA TRP A 156 -1.71 4.16 11.34
C TRP A 156 -2.86 4.62 12.25
N VAL A 157 -2.67 4.65 13.57
CA VAL A 157 -3.65 5.19 14.53
C VAL A 157 -3.98 6.65 14.20
N ARG A 158 -3.06 7.40 13.59
CA ARG A 158 -3.30 8.78 13.15
C ARG A 158 -4.40 8.90 12.10
N LEU A 159 -4.69 7.84 11.35
CA LEU A 159 -5.80 7.84 10.39
C LEU A 159 -7.14 7.94 11.11
N LEU A 160 -7.25 7.38 12.31
CA LEU A 160 -8.51 7.20 13.01
C LEU A 160 -9.12 8.51 13.49
N VAL A 161 -10.43 8.56 13.69
CA VAL A 161 -11.12 9.64 14.42
C VAL A 161 -10.56 9.83 15.83
N LYS A 162 -10.70 11.04 16.39
CA LYS A 162 -10.08 11.42 17.68
C LYS A 162 -10.51 10.54 18.85
N GLU A 163 -11.76 10.11 18.84
CA GLU A 163 -12.37 9.28 19.88
C GLU A 163 -11.65 7.92 19.95
N ALA A 164 -11.42 7.29 18.80
CA ALA A 164 -10.68 6.04 18.70
C ALA A 164 -9.19 6.21 19.03
N GLN A 165 -8.57 7.34 18.65
CA GLN A 165 -7.20 7.66 19.06
C GLN A 165 -7.09 7.78 20.58
N GLN A 166 -8.05 8.43 21.23
CA GLN A 166 -8.09 8.58 22.68
C GLN A 166 -8.22 7.23 23.36
N GLU A 167 -9.12 6.36 22.89
CA GLU A 167 -9.31 5.03 23.46
C GLU A 167 -8.04 4.16 23.37
N ILE A 168 -7.34 4.20 22.23
CA ILE A 168 -6.02 3.55 22.08
C ILE A 168 -4.99 4.21 23.01
N GLY A 169 -5.01 5.54 23.15
CA GLY A 169 -4.17 6.29 24.07
C GLY A 169 -4.35 5.84 25.52
N ASP A 170 -5.58 5.64 25.96
CA ASP A 170 -5.91 5.18 27.31
C ASP A 170 -5.41 3.76 27.56
N ILE A 171 -5.52 2.86 26.57
CA ILE A 171 -4.96 1.50 26.64
C ILE A 171 -3.43 1.58 26.82
N ARG A 172 -2.76 2.39 26.01
CA ARG A 172 -1.30 2.59 26.08
C ARG A 172 -0.87 3.18 27.43
N ALA A 173 -1.62 4.14 27.97
CA ALA A 173 -1.34 4.73 29.28
C ALA A 173 -1.48 3.71 30.41
N LYS A 174 -2.52 2.85 30.37
CA LYS A 174 -2.71 1.76 31.35
C LYS A 174 -1.55 0.75 31.31
N LEU A 175 -1.06 0.41 30.12
CA LEU A 175 0.11 -0.45 29.95
C LEU A 175 1.38 0.21 30.49
N ALA A 176 1.59 1.50 30.19
CA ALA A 176 2.74 2.26 30.65
C ALA A 176 2.80 2.34 32.18
N GLY A 177 1.65 2.48 32.86
CA GLY A 177 1.56 2.42 34.32
C GLY A 177 2.00 1.08 34.93
N ARG A 178 2.20 0.04 34.10
CA ARG A 178 2.74 -1.27 34.47
C ARG A 178 4.11 -1.57 33.83
N ASN A 179 4.81 -0.54 33.33
CA ASN A 179 6.07 -0.66 32.60
C ASN A 179 5.97 -1.52 31.31
N LEU A 180 4.79 -1.55 30.69
CA LEU A 180 4.55 -2.24 29.42
C LEU A 180 4.34 -1.23 28.29
N THR A 181 4.63 -1.64 27.06
CA THR A 181 4.38 -0.81 25.86
C THR A 181 3.71 -1.63 24.77
N MET A 182 2.91 -0.96 23.94
CA MET A 182 2.29 -1.54 22.75
C MET A 182 2.50 -0.57 21.58
N PRO A 183 3.70 -0.57 20.98
CA PRO A 183 3.96 0.23 19.81
C PRO A 183 3.16 -0.30 18.62
N THR A 184 2.62 0.61 17.83
CA THR A 184 2.14 0.30 16.47
C THR A 184 3.25 0.62 15.49
N SER A 185 3.43 -0.25 14.50
CA SER A 185 4.17 0.12 13.29
C SER A 185 3.17 0.59 12.24
N THR A 186 3.41 0.32 10.96
CA THR A 186 2.52 0.75 9.89
C THR A 186 2.57 -0.26 8.74
N PRO A 187 1.42 -0.67 8.19
CA PRO A 187 1.38 -1.38 6.92
C PRO A 187 1.83 -0.44 5.80
N ASP A 188 2.46 -0.97 4.75
CA ASP A 188 2.97 -0.12 3.66
C ASP A 188 1.81 0.59 2.92
N ILE A 189 0.65 -0.08 2.82
CA ILE A 189 -0.58 0.48 2.23
C ILE A 189 -1.78 0.21 3.14
N ALA A 190 -2.67 1.20 3.27
CA ALA A 190 -4.00 1.03 3.82
C ALA A 190 -5.07 1.43 2.79
N ILE A 191 -6.15 0.65 2.73
CA ILE A 191 -7.37 0.95 1.97
C ILE A 191 -8.47 1.25 2.97
N VAL A 192 -9.11 2.40 2.80
CA VAL A 192 -10.14 2.87 3.72
C VAL A 192 -11.41 3.23 2.96
N VAL A 193 -12.58 3.11 3.60
CA VAL A 193 -13.79 3.76 3.10
C VAL A 193 -13.57 5.26 3.12
N LEU A 194 -13.97 5.94 2.06
CA LEU A 194 -13.77 7.38 1.95
C LEU A 194 -14.74 8.12 2.89
N PRO A 195 -14.23 8.95 3.83
CA PRO A 195 -15.07 9.72 4.75
C PRO A 195 -16.03 10.63 4.00
N ASP A 196 -17.21 10.87 4.58
CA ASP A 196 -18.27 11.67 3.99
C ASP A 196 -17.76 13.03 3.48
N GLU A 197 -16.89 13.71 4.22
CA GLU A 197 -16.36 15.04 3.86
C GLU A 197 -15.33 15.01 2.72
N ALA A 198 -14.77 13.84 2.40
CA ALA A 198 -13.79 13.67 1.34
C ALA A 198 -14.42 13.13 0.04
N ARG A 199 -15.70 12.73 0.06
CA ARG A 199 -16.37 12.08 -1.07
C ARG A 199 -16.53 12.95 -2.29
N ASP A 200 -16.58 14.27 -2.12
CA ASP A 200 -16.74 15.19 -3.25
C ASP A 200 -15.40 15.60 -3.87
N ASP A 201 -14.26 15.29 -3.23
CA ASP A 201 -12.93 15.58 -3.77
C ASP A 201 -12.63 14.71 -5.00
N ASP A 202 -12.63 15.34 -6.18
CA ASP A 202 -12.35 14.69 -7.48
C ASP A 202 -10.99 13.99 -7.54
N THR A 203 -10.05 14.31 -6.64
CA THR A 203 -8.76 13.62 -6.56
C THR A 203 -8.94 12.11 -6.43
N TRP A 204 -9.95 11.65 -5.69
CA TRP A 204 -10.21 10.21 -5.48
C TRP A 204 -10.85 9.51 -6.67
N ARG A 205 -11.38 10.27 -7.64
CA ARG A 205 -11.95 9.76 -8.89
C ARG A 205 -11.04 9.96 -10.08
N THR A 206 -9.92 10.65 -9.90
CA THR A 206 -9.00 10.99 -10.98
C THR A 206 -7.91 9.91 -11.10
N PRO A 207 -7.90 9.14 -12.20
CA PRO A 207 -6.82 8.22 -12.51
C PRO A 207 -5.47 8.94 -12.54
N LEU A 208 -4.39 8.24 -12.19
CA LEU A 208 -3.07 8.75 -12.50
C LEU A 208 -2.88 8.70 -14.02
N ARG A 209 -2.06 9.60 -14.55
CA ARG A 209 -1.65 9.48 -15.96
C ARG A 209 -0.41 8.62 -16.09
N ASN A 210 0.47 8.71 -15.09
CA ASN A 210 1.81 8.16 -15.06
C ASN A 210 2.41 8.30 -13.66
N LEU A 211 3.66 7.87 -13.49
CA LEU A 211 4.45 8.08 -12.27
C LEU A 211 5.49 9.18 -12.44
N ALA A 212 5.16 10.27 -13.15
CA ALA A 212 5.92 11.50 -13.03
C ALA A 212 5.83 12.06 -11.59
N HIS A 213 6.72 12.99 -11.22
CA HIS A 213 6.77 13.54 -9.85
C HIS A 213 5.42 14.05 -9.31
N PRO A 214 4.54 14.70 -10.10
CA PRO A 214 3.21 15.07 -9.62
C PRO A 214 2.37 13.85 -9.19
N GLY A 215 2.34 12.77 -9.98
CA GLY A 215 1.61 11.55 -9.64
C GLY A 215 2.19 10.85 -8.41
N GLN A 216 3.52 10.77 -8.30
CA GLN A 216 4.19 10.26 -7.10
C GLN A 216 3.85 11.09 -5.84
N ARG A 217 3.74 12.41 -5.98
CA ARG A 217 3.37 13.31 -4.87
C ARG A 217 1.93 13.10 -4.42
N VAL A 218 1.00 12.88 -5.35
CA VAL A 218 -0.40 12.53 -5.03
C VAL A 218 -0.43 11.29 -4.14
N LEU A 219 0.22 10.20 -4.57
CA LEU A 219 0.28 8.95 -3.81
C LEU A 219 0.88 9.14 -2.42
N ALA A 220 2.03 9.84 -2.32
CA ALA A 220 2.74 10.03 -1.06
C ALA A 220 2.00 10.94 -0.06
N GLN A 221 1.06 11.78 -0.52
CA GLN A 221 0.36 12.77 0.30
C GLN A 221 -1.10 12.42 0.56
N ALA A 222 -1.66 11.42 -0.12
CA ALA A 222 -3.06 11.03 0.00
C ALA A 222 -3.50 10.78 1.46
N HIS A 223 -2.68 10.10 2.27
CA HIS A 223 -2.98 9.84 3.68
C HIS A 223 -3.28 11.10 4.50
N ARG A 224 -2.66 12.24 4.15
CA ARG A 224 -2.86 13.51 4.88
C ARG A 224 -4.26 14.07 4.72
N ARG A 225 -4.95 13.74 3.62
CA ARG A 225 -6.31 14.23 3.32
C ARG A 225 -7.38 13.59 4.20
N VAL A 226 -7.13 12.38 4.68
CA VAL A 226 -8.09 11.60 5.49
C VAL A 226 -7.61 11.35 6.92
N GLN A 227 -6.43 11.85 7.28
CA GLN A 227 -5.89 11.70 8.63
C GLN A 227 -6.84 12.29 9.68
N GLY A 228 -7.12 11.53 10.74
CA GLY A 228 -8.01 11.96 11.82
C GLY A 228 -9.50 11.77 11.53
N ARG A 229 -9.87 11.06 10.45
CA ARG A 229 -11.25 11.01 9.93
C ARG A 229 -11.77 9.60 9.63
N ILE A 230 -10.95 8.57 9.80
CA ILE A 230 -11.35 7.20 9.48
C ILE A 230 -11.96 6.54 10.71
N GLU A 231 -13.18 6.02 10.60
CA GLU A 231 -13.74 5.20 11.67
C GLU A 231 -12.99 3.86 11.77
N PRO A 232 -12.87 3.22 12.95
CA PRO A 232 -12.14 1.98 13.10
C PRO A 232 -12.55 0.87 12.13
N GLY A 233 -13.86 0.76 11.84
CA GLY A 233 -14.39 -0.22 10.89
C GLY A 233 -14.26 0.14 9.41
N GLU A 234 -13.78 1.34 9.11
CA GLU A 234 -13.58 1.82 7.74
C GLU A 234 -12.17 1.55 7.20
N ILE A 235 -11.24 1.04 8.01
CA ILE A 235 -10.00 0.43 7.51
C ILE A 235 -10.35 -0.97 6.99
N ILE A 236 -10.52 -1.09 5.68
CA ILE A 236 -11.03 -2.32 5.06
C ILE A 236 -9.93 -3.28 4.62
N LEU A 237 -8.72 -2.79 4.32
CA LEU A 237 -7.58 -3.62 3.95
C LEU A 237 -6.28 -2.94 4.38
N ALA A 238 -5.38 -3.71 4.99
CA ALA A 238 -4.00 -3.33 5.23
C ALA A 238 -3.07 -4.27 4.44
N MET A 239 -1.97 -3.74 3.90
CA MET A 239 -1.06 -4.51 3.07
C MET A 239 0.40 -4.25 3.47
N ALA A 240 1.18 -5.32 3.57
CA ALA A 240 2.63 -5.25 3.63
C ALA A 240 3.24 -5.79 2.34
N LEU A 241 4.16 -5.03 1.74
CA LEU A 241 4.80 -5.32 0.47
C LEU A 241 6.25 -5.70 0.69
N LYS A 242 6.63 -6.89 0.21
CA LYS A 242 8.01 -7.40 0.31
C LYS A 242 8.48 -7.89 -1.06
N SER A 243 9.44 -7.20 -1.68
CA SER A 243 10.00 -7.65 -2.96
C SER A 243 10.59 -9.07 -2.91
N SER A 244 11.12 -9.47 -1.75
CA SER A 244 11.52 -10.84 -1.45
C SER A 244 11.24 -11.16 0.01
N LEU A 245 10.88 -12.40 0.28
CA LEU A 245 10.73 -12.91 1.64
C LEU A 245 12.02 -13.54 2.13
N ARG A 246 12.26 -13.38 3.43
CA ARG A 246 13.27 -14.11 4.22
C ARG A 246 12.63 -14.44 5.56
N SER A 247 13.01 -15.55 6.18
CA SER A 247 12.38 -16.03 7.43
C SER A 247 12.40 -14.97 8.55
N ASP A 248 13.46 -14.19 8.66
CA ASP A 248 13.63 -13.08 9.62
C ASP A 248 12.69 -11.89 9.35
N ARG A 249 12.12 -11.78 8.14
CA ARG A 249 11.31 -10.63 7.69
C ARG A 249 9.81 -10.89 7.64
N LEU A 250 9.36 -12.08 8.04
CA LEU A 250 7.95 -12.49 7.99
C LEU A 250 7.14 -11.99 9.19
N TYR A 251 7.80 -11.79 10.32
CA TYR A 251 7.12 -11.56 11.59
C TYR A 251 6.66 -10.13 11.77
N GLN A 252 7.27 -9.14 11.09
CA GLN A 252 6.83 -7.76 11.20
C GLN A 252 5.38 -7.58 10.68
N PRO A 253 5.00 -8.01 9.46
CA PRO A 253 3.60 -7.96 9.03
C PRO A 253 2.66 -8.78 9.93
N LEU A 254 3.10 -9.95 10.38
CA LEU A 254 2.28 -10.82 11.24
C LEU A 254 1.98 -10.17 12.60
N TYR A 255 3.00 -9.59 13.23
CA TYR A 255 2.85 -8.86 14.49
C TYR A 255 1.96 -7.62 14.31
N GLU A 256 2.19 -6.83 13.26
CA GLU A 256 1.39 -5.63 13.00
C GLU A 256 -0.09 -5.98 12.76
N ALA A 257 -0.37 -7.03 11.98
CA ALA A 257 -1.74 -7.50 11.77
C ALA A 257 -2.43 -7.86 13.10
N ASN A 258 -1.72 -8.56 14.00
CA ASN A 258 -2.24 -8.89 15.33
C ASN A 258 -2.53 -7.65 16.17
N VAL A 259 -1.63 -6.65 16.18
CA VAL A 259 -1.84 -5.40 16.91
C VAL A 259 -3.02 -4.62 16.35
N MET A 260 -3.14 -4.52 15.02
CA MET A 260 -4.28 -3.88 14.36
C MET A 260 -5.59 -4.56 14.74
N GLN A 261 -5.65 -5.89 14.66
CA GLN A 261 -6.86 -6.66 14.98
C GLN A 261 -7.22 -6.57 16.46
N PHE A 262 -6.24 -6.66 17.36
CA PHE A 262 -6.47 -6.49 18.79
C PHE A 262 -7.07 -5.11 19.11
N LEU A 263 -6.48 -4.04 18.57
CA LEU A 263 -6.96 -2.68 18.82
C LEU A 263 -8.30 -2.38 18.13
N LEU A 264 -8.41 -2.68 16.84
CA LEU A 264 -9.59 -2.33 16.05
C LEU A 264 -10.77 -3.23 16.38
N GLU A 265 -10.59 -4.54 16.38
CA GLU A 265 -11.68 -5.50 16.60
C GLU A 265 -11.98 -5.65 18.09
N GLY A 266 -10.94 -5.90 18.89
CA GLY A 266 -11.08 -6.23 20.31
C GLY A 266 -11.48 -5.05 21.20
N HIS A 267 -11.05 -3.83 20.86
CA HIS A 267 -11.34 -2.63 21.65
C HIS A 267 -12.28 -1.66 20.95
N LEU A 268 -12.11 -1.44 19.65
CA LEU A 268 -12.89 -0.43 18.93
C LEU A 268 -14.15 -0.97 18.24
N ASN A 269 -14.46 -2.27 18.40
CA ASN A 269 -15.61 -2.95 17.80
C ASN A 269 -15.65 -2.86 16.26
N ALA A 270 -14.49 -2.77 15.62
CA ALA A 270 -14.40 -2.89 14.17
C ALA A 270 -14.81 -4.31 13.73
N PRO A 271 -15.40 -4.49 12.53
CA PRO A 271 -15.44 -5.78 11.89
C PRO A 271 -14.02 -6.29 11.63
N ARG A 272 -13.91 -7.56 11.23
CA ARG A 272 -12.65 -8.19 10.87
C ARG A 272 -11.80 -7.27 9.97
N VAL A 273 -10.57 -7.04 10.39
CA VAL A 273 -9.52 -6.31 9.67
C VAL A 273 -8.83 -7.28 8.72
N GLU A 274 -8.96 -7.02 7.44
CA GLU A 274 -8.28 -7.79 6.41
C GLU A 274 -6.84 -7.27 6.29
N PHE A 275 -5.86 -8.15 6.51
CA PHE A 275 -4.43 -7.83 6.36
C PHE A 275 -3.78 -8.81 5.39
N GLU A 276 -3.05 -8.31 4.39
CA GLU A 276 -2.36 -9.11 3.38
C GLU A 276 -0.87 -8.85 3.34
N VAL A 277 -0.13 -9.85 2.87
CA VAL A 277 1.27 -9.67 2.48
C VAL A 277 1.38 -9.95 0.99
N HIS A 278 1.98 -9.04 0.22
CA HIS A 278 2.31 -9.31 -1.17
C HIS A 278 3.81 -9.45 -1.32
N ALA A 279 4.23 -10.44 -2.11
CA ALA A 279 5.64 -10.63 -2.43
C ALA A 279 5.88 -11.04 -3.88
N LEU A 280 6.95 -10.51 -4.48
CA LEU A 280 7.36 -10.92 -5.83
C LEU A 280 8.05 -12.30 -5.83
N THR A 281 8.72 -12.65 -4.73
CA THR A 281 9.43 -13.92 -4.55
C THR A 281 9.31 -14.41 -3.11
N ALA A 282 9.16 -15.73 -2.93
CA ALA A 282 8.92 -16.35 -1.61
C ALA A 282 9.78 -17.59 -1.34
N GLU A 283 10.83 -17.80 -2.13
CA GLU A 283 11.63 -19.03 -2.16
C GLU A 283 12.18 -19.43 -0.78
N GLY A 284 11.96 -20.68 -0.38
CA GLY A 284 12.63 -21.31 0.76
C GLY A 284 12.26 -20.83 2.17
N THR A 285 11.19 -20.05 2.33
CA THR A 285 10.90 -19.36 3.61
C THR A 285 9.85 -20.00 4.51
N GLY A 286 9.07 -20.98 4.02
CA GLY A 286 7.91 -21.51 4.74
C GLY A 286 6.81 -20.46 5.02
N ALA A 287 6.86 -19.30 4.34
CA ALA A 287 6.02 -18.15 4.64
C ALA A 287 4.52 -18.43 4.51
N GLU A 288 4.13 -19.29 3.58
CA GLU A 288 2.73 -19.69 3.40
C GLU A 288 2.18 -20.36 4.66
N LYS A 289 2.97 -21.22 5.33
CA LYS A 289 2.57 -21.86 6.58
C LYS A 289 2.55 -20.86 7.74
N ILE A 290 3.52 -19.94 7.80
CA ILE A 290 3.58 -18.91 8.85
C ILE A 290 2.37 -17.98 8.79
N TYR A 291 1.96 -17.54 7.59
CA TYR A 291 0.79 -16.67 7.44
C TYR A 291 -0.56 -17.39 7.53
N GLN A 292 -0.58 -18.71 7.75
CA GLN A 292 -1.80 -19.41 8.18
C GLN A 292 -2.09 -19.23 9.68
N ALA A 293 -1.18 -18.59 10.44
CA ALA A 293 -1.36 -18.34 11.86
C ALA A 293 -2.68 -17.60 12.16
N ALA A 294 -3.40 -18.08 13.17
CA ALA A 294 -4.56 -17.39 13.72
C ALA A 294 -4.16 -16.04 14.31
N SER A 295 -5.11 -15.09 14.32
CA SER A 295 -4.99 -13.89 15.13
C SER A 295 -4.99 -14.30 16.60
N ILE A 296 -3.98 -13.86 17.35
CA ILE A 296 -3.79 -14.20 18.77
C ILE A 296 -5.00 -13.75 19.58
N HIS A 297 -5.56 -12.58 19.26
CA HIS A 297 -6.76 -12.05 19.91
C HIS A 297 -7.99 -12.94 19.70
N SER A 298 -8.18 -13.51 18.50
CA SER A 298 -9.40 -14.29 18.19
C SER A 298 -9.24 -15.81 18.35
N ALA A 299 -8.03 -16.32 18.56
CA ALA A 299 -7.71 -17.74 18.60
C ALA A 299 -8.48 -18.57 19.67
N GLY A 300 -8.98 -17.92 20.73
CA GLY A 300 -9.78 -18.54 21.78
C GLY A 300 -11.30 -18.32 21.64
N THR A 301 -11.76 -17.82 20.51
CA THR A 301 -13.17 -17.44 20.28
C THR A 301 -13.81 -18.28 19.18
N ASP A 302 -15.14 -18.37 19.15
CA ASP A 302 -15.89 -19.04 18.07
C ASP A 302 -15.73 -18.38 16.70
N LYS A 303 -15.10 -17.20 16.64
CA LYS A 303 -14.86 -16.42 15.41
C LYS A 303 -13.38 -16.37 15.04
N ALA A 304 -12.58 -17.36 15.45
CA ALA A 304 -11.17 -17.42 15.11
C ALA A 304 -10.91 -17.25 13.61
N HIS A 305 -9.99 -16.37 13.26
CA HIS A 305 -9.55 -16.13 11.88
C HIS A 305 -8.05 -15.91 11.81
N ARG A 306 -7.50 -15.95 10.59
CA ARG A 306 -6.07 -15.68 10.37
C ARG A 306 -5.72 -14.23 10.66
N ALA A 307 -4.50 -14.01 11.17
CA ALA A 307 -3.95 -12.66 11.33
C ALA A 307 -3.67 -12.02 9.96
N VAL A 308 -2.99 -12.76 9.09
CA VAL A 308 -2.78 -12.40 7.69
C VAL A 308 -3.73 -13.25 6.84
N ARG A 309 -4.64 -12.63 6.08
CA ARG A 309 -5.63 -13.38 5.29
C ARG A 309 -4.96 -14.20 4.19
N GLU A 310 -3.93 -13.65 3.55
CA GLU A 310 -3.26 -14.24 2.39
C GLU A 310 -1.83 -13.70 2.20
N LEU A 311 -0.94 -14.58 1.75
CA LEU A 311 0.31 -14.22 1.08
C LEU A 311 0.09 -14.29 -0.43
N TYR A 312 -0.01 -13.13 -1.08
CA TYR A 312 -0.28 -13.04 -2.51
C TYR A 312 1.01 -12.80 -3.31
N LYS A 313 1.14 -13.50 -4.45
CA LYS A 313 2.25 -13.35 -5.39
C LYS A 313 1.71 -12.91 -6.75
N PRO A 314 1.75 -11.61 -7.09
CA PRO A 314 1.18 -11.13 -8.34
C PRO A 314 1.97 -11.65 -9.54
N ALA A 315 1.30 -12.36 -10.46
CA ALA A 315 1.96 -12.78 -11.70
C ALA A 315 2.20 -11.57 -12.62
N ASN A 316 1.23 -10.66 -12.72
CA ASN A 316 1.28 -9.45 -13.53
C ASN A 316 0.35 -8.36 -12.96
N ALA A 317 0.34 -7.17 -13.57
CA ALA A 317 -0.46 -6.05 -13.08
C ALA A 317 -1.98 -6.26 -13.29
N THR A 318 -2.39 -6.95 -14.37
CA THR A 318 -3.80 -7.31 -14.58
C THR A 318 -4.37 -8.12 -13.41
N GLN A 319 -3.63 -9.09 -12.89
CA GLN A 319 -4.08 -9.87 -11.74
C GLN A 319 -4.22 -9.03 -10.46
N ILE A 320 -3.35 -8.04 -10.26
CA ILE A 320 -3.49 -7.10 -9.12
C ILE A 320 -4.83 -6.34 -9.23
N VAL A 321 -5.14 -5.80 -10.41
CA VAL A 321 -6.40 -5.08 -10.65
C VAL A 321 -7.61 -5.98 -10.44
N GLN A 322 -7.64 -7.16 -11.08
CA GLN A 322 -8.75 -8.10 -10.97
C GLN A 322 -9.00 -8.54 -9.53
N ARG A 323 -7.93 -8.89 -8.80
CA ARG A 323 -8.02 -9.32 -7.41
C ARG A 323 -8.51 -8.19 -6.50
N PHE A 324 -8.02 -6.97 -6.71
CA PHE A 324 -8.46 -5.82 -5.91
C PHE A 324 -9.91 -5.44 -6.21
N LEU A 325 -10.35 -5.48 -7.47
CA LEU A 325 -11.75 -5.25 -7.83
C LEU A 325 -12.68 -6.30 -7.22
N GLN A 326 -12.29 -7.57 -7.24
CA GLN A 326 -13.06 -8.62 -6.57
C GLN A 326 -13.15 -8.37 -5.07
N PHE A 327 -12.02 -8.01 -4.43
CA PHE A 327 -12.01 -7.64 -3.02
C PHE A 327 -12.96 -6.47 -2.72
N LEU A 328 -12.93 -5.39 -3.51
CA LEU A 328 -13.82 -4.25 -3.33
C LEU A 328 -15.28 -4.64 -3.54
N ASN A 329 -15.58 -5.46 -4.54
CA ASN A 329 -16.93 -5.95 -4.81
C ASN A 329 -17.54 -6.68 -3.61
N ASP A 330 -16.75 -7.57 -3.00
CA ASP A 330 -17.20 -8.37 -1.85
C ASP A 330 -17.22 -7.55 -0.57
N ARG A 331 -16.17 -6.75 -0.32
CA ARG A 331 -16.02 -5.99 0.93
C ARG A 331 -16.97 -4.81 1.01
N MET A 332 -17.16 -4.07 -0.08
CA MET A 332 -18.03 -2.89 -0.10
C MET A 332 -19.52 -3.24 -0.16
N ALA A 333 -19.87 -4.49 -0.44
CA ALA A 333 -21.24 -5.00 -0.24
C ALA A 333 -21.66 -4.96 1.24
N LEU A 334 -20.70 -4.99 2.18
CA LEU A 334 -20.95 -4.85 3.62
C LEU A 334 -21.23 -3.41 4.05
N VAL A 335 -20.93 -2.42 3.20
CA VAL A 335 -21.21 -1.01 3.49
C VAL A 335 -22.66 -0.71 3.12
N PRO A 336 -23.50 -0.26 4.07
CA PRO A 336 -24.92 -0.02 3.85
C PRO A 336 -25.14 1.17 2.92
N ASP A 337 -26.16 1.06 2.08
CA ASP A 337 -26.52 2.11 1.12
C ASP A 337 -27.22 3.31 1.80
N VAL A 338 -27.94 3.05 2.88
CA VAL A 338 -28.66 4.06 3.66
C VAL A 338 -27.81 4.52 4.86
N ALA A 339 -27.84 5.82 5.17
CA ALA A 339 -27.34 6.36 6.42
C ALA A 339 -28.05 5.67 7.58
N THR A 340 -27.41 4.66 8.16
CA THR A 340 -27.82 4.20 9.48
C THR A 340 -27.42 5.34 10.41
N PRO A 341 -28.35 5.97 11.14
CA PRO A 341 -27.99 6.97 12.14
C PRO A 341 -26.93 6.34 13.03
N SER A 342 -25.81 7.03 13.24
CA SER A 342 -24.78 6.65 14.19
C SER A 342 -25.48 6.28 15.50
N SER A 343 -25.65 4.98 15.74
CA SER A 343 -26.26 4.53 16.96
C SER A 343 -25.28 4.92 18.06
N ARG A 344 -25.67 5.93 18.85
CA ARG A 344 -24.98 6.29 20.08
C ARG A 344 -24.74 4.99 20.84
N ARG A 345 -23.47 4.59 20.93
CA ARG A 345 -23.06 3.38 21.66
C ARG A 345 -23.65 3.48 23.06
N SER A 346 -24.51 2.54 23.41
CA SER A 346 -24.77 2.25 24.82
C SER A 346 -23.46 1.76 25.43
N PRO A 347 -23.09 2.21 26.64
CA PRO A 347 -21.88 1.73 27.30
C PRO A 347 -21.93 0.20 27.44
N LEU A 348 -20.84 -0.46 27.05
CA LEU A 348 -20.68 -1.90 27.26
C LEU A 348 -20.88 -2.23 28.75
N PRO A 349 -21.66 -3.27 29.10
CA PRO A 349 -21.66 -3.77 30.46
C PRO A 349 -20.24 -4.22 30.81
N SER A 350 -19.75 -3.77 31.97
CA SER A 350 -18.46 -4.16 32.54
C SER A 350 -18.34 -5.69 32.51
N GLN A 351 -17.42 -6.23 31.69
CA GLN A 351 -17.13 -7.66 31.73
C GLN A 351 -16.53 -8.04 33.09
N PRO A 352 -16.94 -9.17 33.70
CA PRO A 352 -16.37 -9.65 34.94
C PRO A 352 -14.90 -10.04 34.73
N SER A 353 -14.04 -9.63 35.67
CA SER A 353 -12.59 -9.84 35.58
C SER A 353 -12.25 -11.33 35.59
N LEU A 354 -11.67 -11.83 34.49
CA LEU A 354 -11.22 -13.22 34.35
C LEU A 354 -9.80 -13.48 34.89
N PHE A 355 -9.34 -12.69 35.85
CA PHE A 355 -8.12 -12.98 36.60
C PHE A 355 -8.39 -12.79 38.09
N ARG A 356 -8.66 -13.92 38.77
CA ARG A 356 -8.44 -14.11 40.21
C ARG A 356 -7.44 -15.23 40.37
#